data_AF-A0A7C9CLA8-F1
#
_entry.id   AF-A0A7C9CLA8-F1
#
_cell.length_a   1.000
_cell.length_b   1.000
_cell.length_c   1.000
_cell.angle_alpha   90.00
_cell.angle_beta   90.00
_cell.angle_gamma   90.00
#
_symmetry.space_group_name_H-M   'P 1'
#
loop_
_entity.id
_entity.type
_entity.pdbx_description
1 polymer ?
#
loop_
_entity_poly.entity_id
_entity_poly.type
_entity_poly.pdbx_seq_one_letter_code
_entity_poly.pdbx_strand_id
1 'polypeptide(L)'
;KSPVNTSILCRQWRYIWTKVPALDFSEMPGSMFDTKLPVLRQIHVNNFVDKVLIHNDAPYVRLLCFCLYECDFLGDPAFYLMSWLGAIAKREIQEIHVRLELGREQVLVPIVLPGRFISNEKLVVLKLS
;
A
#
# COMPACT_ATOMS: atom_id res chain seq x y z
N LYS A 1 1.37 34.81 -18.27
CA LYS A 1 1.42 33.49 -17.61
C LYS A 1 0.11 32.78 -17.93
N SER A 2 0.10 31.80 -18.81
CA SER A 2 -1.12 31.03 -19.12
C SER A 2 -1.23 29.83 -18.16
N PRO A 3 -2.40 29.54 -17.57
CA PRO A 3 -2.64 28.31 -16.82
C PRO A 3 -3.01 27.21 -17.83
N VAL A 4 -2.06 26.81 -18.66
CA VAL A 4 -2.31 25.86 -19.76
C VAL A 4 -1.36 24.69 -19.57
N ASN A 5 -1.95 23.48 -19.53
CA ASN A 5 -1.32 22.14 -19.51
C ASN A 5 -1.31 21.33 -18.20
N THR A 6 -1.89 21.77 -17.09
CA THR A 6 -2.08 20.86 -15.94
C THR A 6 -3.21 19.86 -16.14
N SER A 7 -4.21 20.13 -17.01
CA SER A 7 -5.38 19.25 -17.16
C SER A 7 -5.16 18.06 -18.08
N ILE A 8 -4.38 18.18 -19.16
CA ILE A 8 -4.15 17.10 -20.13
C ILE A 8 -3.23 16.05 -19.51
N LEU A 9 -2.16 16.49 -18.86
CA LEU A 9 -1.30 15.61 -18.05
C LEU A 9 -2.13 14.96 -16.93
N CYS A 10 -2.86 15.72 -16.10
CA CYS A 10 -3.70 15.10 -15.06
C CYS A 10 -4.72 14.09 -15.63
N ARG A 11 -5.29 14.30 -16.82
CA ARG A 11 -6.21 13.35 -17.46
C ARG A 11 -5.50 12.10 -17.96
N GLN A 12 -4.33 12.21 -18.58
CA GLN A 12 -3.57 11.04 -19.04
C GLN A 12 -3.01 10.25 -17.86
N TRP A 13 -2.41 10.93 -16.88
CA TRP A 13 -1.91 10.31 -15.66
C TRP A 13 -3.02 9.62 -14.87
N ARG A 14 -4.26 10.17 -14.87
CA ARG A 14 -5.44 9.54 -14.25
C ARG A 14 -5.75 8.14 -14.74
N TYR A 15 -5.35 7.76 -15.96
CA TYR A 15 -5.56 6.41 -16.49
C TYR A 15 -4.29 5.57 -16.50
N ILE A 16 -3.12 6.18 -16.54
CA ILE A 16 -1.85 5.45 -16.55
C ILE A 16 -1.62 4.74 -15.21
N TRP A 17 -1.93 5.42 -14.10
CA TRP A 17 -1.68 4.87 -12.76
C TRP A 17 -2.47 3.57 -12.51
N THR A 18 -3.64 3.40 -13.13
CA THR A 18 -4.46 2.18 -12.96
C THR A 18 -3.81 0.95 -13.59
N LYS A 19 -2.80 1.12 -14.45
CA LYS A 19 -2.04 0.04 -15.08
C LYS A 19 -0.61 -0.08 -14.55
N VAL A 20 -0.24 0.73 -13.56
CA VAL A 20 1.10 0.68 -12.96
C VAL A 20 1.26 -0.63 -12.20
N PRO A 21 2.28 -1.46 -12.53
CA PRO A 21 2.50 -2.75 -11.87
C PRO A 21 3.33 -2.64 -10.59
N ALA A 22 3.91 -1.47 -10.28
CA ALA A 22 4.71 -1.26 -9.08
C ALA A 22 3.99 -0.29 -8.15
N LEU A 23 3.48 -0.83 -7.04
CA LEU A 23 2.74 -0.10 -6.02
C LEU A 23 3.62 0.02 -4.78
N ASP A 24 4.30 1.16 -4.66
CA ASP A 24 5.18 1.47 -3.55
C ASP A 24 4.55 2.54 -2.64
N PHE A 25 4.32 2.15 -1.40
CA PHE A 25 3.69 2.94 -0.36
C PHE A 25 4.64 3.13 0.84
N SER A 26 5.95 2.94 0.66
CA SER A 26 6.92 3.04 1.75
C SER A 26 7.15 4.46 2.28
N GLU A 27 6.81 5.49 1.50
CA GLU A 27 7.02 6.91 1.85
C GLU A 27 5.70 7.64 2.18
N MET A 28 4.83 7.03 3.01
CA MET A 28 3.57 7.65 3.38
C MET A 28 3.74 8.85 4.32
N PRO A 29 2.84 9.87 4.29
CA PRO A 29 2.98 11.11 5.06
C PRO A 29 3.07 11.01 6.59
N GLY A 30 2.94 9.82 7.19
CA GLY A 30 3.23 9.57 8.62
C GLY A 30 4.49 8.73 8.87
N SER A 31 5.02 8.03 7.86
CA SER A 31 6.23 7.20 7.96
C SER A 31 7.54 7.97 8.20
N MET A 32 7.58 9.27 7.88
CA MET A 32 8.79 10.09 7.98
C MET A 32 8.95 10.82 9.32
N PHE A 33 7.90 10.92 10.13
CA PHE A 33 7.93 11.69 11.37
C PHE A 33 7.35 10.84 12.50
N ASP A 34 8.12 10.68 13.57
CA ASP A 34 7.75 9.92 14.80
C ASP A 34 6.64 10.61 15.63
N THR A 35 5.77 11.36 14.95
CA THR A 35 4.66 12.12 15.52
C THR A 35 3.37 11.63 14.88
N LYS A 36 2.38 11.27 15.72
CA LYS A 36 1.05 10.88 15.26
C LYS A 36 0.50 11.89 14.26
N LEU A 37 0.21 11.39 13.07
CA LEU A 37 -0.44 12.18 12.03
C LEU A 37 -1.84 12.59 12.51
N PRO A 38 -2.34 13.80 12.19
CA PRO A 38 -3.71 14.17 12.52
C PRO A 38 -4.70 13.13 11.99
N VAL A 39 -5.71 12.76 12.79
CA VAL A 39 -6.75 11.74 12.48
C VAL A 39 -7.26 11.85 11.03
N LEU A 40 -7.62 13.06 10.58
CA LEU A 40 -8.11 13.29 9.22
C LEU A 40 -7.11 12.92 8.13
N ARG A 41 -5.81 13.13 8.37
CA ARG A 41 -4.76 12.76 7.43
C ARG A 41 -4.55 11.24 7.39
N GLN A 42 -4.62 10.54 8.52
CA GLN A 42 -4.57 9.07 8.55
C GLN A 42 -5.73 8.47 7.72
N ILE A 43 -6.95 9.01 7.90
CA ILE A 43 -8.12 8.63 7.08
C ILE A 43 -7.85 8.87 5.59
N HIS A 44 -7.29 10.03 5.23
CA HIS A 44 -6.99 10.33 3.82
C HIS A 44 -5.94 9.40 3.22
N VAL A 45 -4.90 9.03 3.98
CA VAL A 45 -3.87 8.08 3.53
C VAL A 45 -4.48 6.70 3.32
N ASN A 46 -5.22 6.17 4.29
CA ASN A 46 -5.83 4.84 4.17
C ASN A 46 -6.83 4.79 3.01
N ASN A 47 -7.68 5.82 2.88
CA ASN A 47 -8.61 5.95 1.76
C ASN A 47 -7.89 6.09 0.41
N PHE A 48 -6.71 6.70 0.39
CA PHE A 48 -5.90 6.79 -0.83
C PHE A 48 -5.39 5.41 -1.23
N VAL A 49 -4.83 4.63 -0.30
CA VAL A 49 -4.37 3.24 -0.57
C VAL A 49 -5.53 2.39 -1.04
N ASP A 50 -6.65 2.40 -0.33
CA ASP A 50 -7.84 1.63 -0.69
C ASP A 50 -8.28 1.96 -2.12
N LYS A 51 -8.37 3.25 -2.47
CA LYS A 51 -8.74 3.68 -3.83
C LYS A 51 -7.71 3.25 -4.86
N VAL A 52 -6.41 3.32 -4.56
CA VAL A 52 -5.36 2.88 -5.48
C VAL A 52 -5.47 1.38 -5.72
N LEU A 53 -5.60 0.59 -4.67
CA LEU A 53 -5.72 -0.86 -4.80
C LEU A 53 -7.00 -1.26 -5.54
N ILE A 54 -8.14 -0.62 -5.25
CA ILE A 54 -9.42 -0.91 -5.88
C ILE A 54 -9.42 -0.61 -7.39
N HIS A 55 -8.88 0.55 -7.80
CA HIS A 55 -8.96 0.97 -9.21
C HIS A 55 -7.69 0.67 -10.01
N ASN A 56 -6.66 0.08 -9.40
CA ASN A 56 -5.54 -0.46 -10.17
C ASN A 56 -6.00 -1.75 -10.87
N ASP A 57 -6.25 -1.65 -12.16
CA ASP A 57 -6.67 -2.73 -13.05
C ASP A 57 -5.47 -3.45 -13.70
N ALA A 58 -4.30 -3.42 -13.07
CA ALA A 58 -3.15 -4.18 -13.54
C ALA A 58 -3.39 -5.67 -13.22
N PRO A 59 -3.41 -6.57 -14.22
CA PRO A 59 -3.60 -8.01 -13.97
C PRO A 59 -2.39 -8.61 -13.24
N TYR A 60 -1.26 -7.91 -13.32
CA TYR A 60 0.03 -8.30 -12.81
C TYR A 60 0.65 -7.13 -12.02
N VAL A 61 1.09 -7.42 -10.80
CA VAL A 61 1.75 -6.48 -9.89
C VAL A 61 3.18 -6.97 -9.67
N ARG A 62 4.15 -6.26 -10.25
CA ARG A 62 5.56 -6.56 -10.07
C ARG A 62 5.99 -6.39 -8.61
N LEU A 63 5.60 -5.28 -7.99
CA LEU A 63 6.05 -4.92 -6.67
C LEU A 63 4.87 -4.37 -5.87
N LEU A 64 4.69 -4.90 -4.67
CA LEU A 64 3.93 -4.28 -3.60
C LEU A 64 4.88 -3.97 -2.44
N CYS A 65 4.99 -2.71 -2.05
CA CYS A 65 5.85 -2.28 -0.96
C CYS A 65 5.05 -1.46 0.06
N PHE A 66 5.13 -1.85 1.33
CA PHE A 66 4.55 -1.13 2.46
C PHE A 66 5.59 -0.94 3.55
N CYS A 67 5.67 0.28 4.09
CA CYS A 67 6.43 0.60 5.31
C CYS A 67 5.45 1.29 6.26
N LEU A 68 4.95 0.54 7.24
CA LEU A 68 3.80 0.91 8.04
C LEU A 68 4.21 1.12 9.49
N TYR A 69 3.82 2.24 10.06
CA TYR A 69 4.07 2.59 11.45
C TYR A 69 2.73 2.61 12.19
N GLU A 70 2.72 2.23 13.46
CA GLU A 70 1.49 2.28 14.27
C GLU A 70 0.84 3.67 14.26
N CYS A 71 1.64 4.73 14.16
CA CYS A 71 1.19 6.12 14.10
C CYS A 71 0.50 6.52 12.77
N ASP A 72 0.56 5.68 11.73
CA ASP A 72 -0.10 5.92 10.44
C ASP A 72 -1.60 5.60 10.48
N PHE A 73 -2.07 4.83 11.47
CA PHE A 73 -3.40 4.24 11.45
C PHE A 73 -4.32 4.74 12.56
N LEU A 74 -5.62 4.68 12.25
CA LEU A 74 -6.68 4.71 13.24
C LEU A 74 -7.05 3.27 13.59
N GLY A 75 -6.54 2.78 14.72
CA GLY A 75 -6.75 1.41 15.16
C GLY A 75 -5.61 0.49 14.72
N ASP A 76 -5.94 -0.78 14.46
CA ASP A 76 -4.96 -1.85 14.25
C ASP A 76 -4.34 -1.78 12.83
N PRO A 77 -3.02 -1.56 12.69
CA PRO A 77 -2.32 -1.59 11.40
C PRO A 77 -2.47 -2.93 10.66
N ALA A 78 -2.59 -4.04 11.41
CA ALA A 78 -2.77 -5.37 10.85
C ALA A 78 -4.04 -5.45 10.02
N PHE A 79 -5.13 -4.85 10.50
CA PHE A 79 -6.43 -4.88 9.82
C PHE A 79 -6.33 -4.26 8.42
N TYR A 80 -5.68 -3.10 8.31
CA TYR A 80 -5.48 -2.42 7.02
C TYR A 80 -4.58 -3.23 6.10
N LEU A 81 -3.46 -3.73 6.62
CA LEU A 81 -2.54 -4.57 5.84
C LEU A 81 -3.26 -5.82 5.30
N MET A 82 -4.03 -6.54 6.13
CA MET A 82 -4.77 -7.72 5.71
C MET A 82 -5.80 -7.40 4.63
N SER A 83 -6.52 -6.28 4.78
CA SER A 83 -7.45 -5.79 3.76
C SER A 83 -6.76 -5.52 2.43
N TRP A 84 -5.62 -4.80 2.46
CA TRP A 84 -4.84 -4.46 1.29
C TRP A 84 -4.24 -5.68 0.59
N LEU A 85 -3.66 -6.60 1.36
CA LEU A 85 -3.17 -7.89 0.86
C LEU A 85 -4.30 -8.69 0.21
N GLY A 86 -5.48 -8.73 0.85
CA GLY A 86 -6.67 -9.39 0.31
C GLY A 86 -7.14 -8.78 -1.02
N ALA A 87 -7.08 -7.45 -1.16
CA ALA A 87 -7.45 -6.75 -2.39
C ALA A 87 -6.55 -7.14 -3.57
N ILE A 88 -5.25 -7.35 -3.34
CA ILE A 88 -4.32 -7.72 -4.40
C ILE A 88 -4.16 -9.22 -4.61
N ALA A 89 -4.59 -10.06 -3.66
CA ALA A 89 -4.42 -11.52 -3.70
C ALA A 89 -5.03 -12.22 -4.92
N LYS A 90 -5.90 -11.53 -5.66
CA LYS A 90 -6.51 -12.01 -6.91
C LYS A 90 -5.60 -11.83 -8.14
N ARG A 91 -4.47 -11.14 -7.99
CA ARG A 91 -3.56 -10.76 -9.08
C ARG A 91 -2.29 -11.60 -9.03
N GLU A 92 -1.61 -11.70 -10.17
CA GLU A 92 -0.26 -12.25 -10.21
C GLU A 92 0.72 -11.25 -9.59
N ILE A 93 1.50 -11.67 -8.59
CA ILE A 93 2.44 -10.81 -7.88
C ILE A 93 3.84 -11.43 -7.87
N GLN A 94 4.86 -10.61 -8.10
CA GLN A 94 6.26 -11.04 -8.06
C GLN A 94 6.98 -10.71 -6.75
N GLU A 95 6.80 -9.50 -6.23
CA GLU A 95 7.54 -9.02 -5.06
C GLU A 95 6.57 -8.41 -4.03
N ILE A 96 6.68 -8.90 -2.79
CA ILE A 96 5.97 -8.34 -1.64
C ILE A 96 7.01 -7.92 -0.61
N HIS A 97 7.04 -6.63 -0.30
CA HIS A 97 7.83 -6.06 0.79
C HIS A 97 6.88 -5.43 1.81
N VAL A 98 6.90 -5.92 3.04
CA VAL A 98 6.13 -5.37 4.14
C VAL A 98 7.07 -5.14 5.32
N ARG A 99 7.15 -3.90 5.77
CA ARG A 99 7.75 -3.51 7.04
C ARG A 99 6.68 -3.01 7.99
N LEU A 100 6.60 -3.60 9.18
CA LEU A 100 5.68 -3.18 10.25
C LEU A 100 6.50 -2.70 11.45
N GLU A 101 6.51 -1.39 11.71
CA GLU A 101 7.14 -0.80 12.88
C GLU A 101 6.07 -0.50 13.94
N LEU A 102 5.88 -1.47 14.84
CA LEU A 102 4.99 -1.37 16.00
C LEU A 102 5.74 -0.76 17.18
N GLY A 103 5.06 0.04 18.00
CA GLY A 103 5.68 0.71 19.15
C GLY A 103 6.34 -0.23 20.16
N ARG A 104 7.03 0.36 21.17
CA ARG A 104 7.89 -0.35 22.14
C ARG A 104 7.20 -1.48 22.91
N GLU A 105 5.88 -1.50 22.98
CA GLU A 105 5.11 -2.64 23.48
C GLU A 105 4.92 -3.64 22.33
N GLN A 106 5.95 -4.47 22.12
CA GLN A 106 6.04 -5.48 21.07
C GLN A 106 5.00 -6.60 21.27
N VAL A 107 3.73 -6.31 21.02
CA VAL A 107 2.78 -7.37 20.71
C VAL A 107 3.11 -7.81 19.29
N LEU A 108 3.67 -9.02 19.17
CA LEU A 108 3.91 -9.65 17.87
C LEU A 108 2.56 -9.78 17.16
N VAL A 109 2.33 -8.93 16.17
CA VAL A 109 1.17 -9.04 15.29
C VAL A 109 1.54 -10.05 14.19
N PRO A 110 0.89 -11.22 14.13
CA PRO A 110 1.17 -12.18 13.08
C PRO A 110 0.68 -11.62 11.73
N ILE A 111 1.60 -11.43 10.79
CA ILE A 111 1.25 -11.14 9.40
C ILE A 111 0.74 -12.43 8.78
N VAL A 112 -0.57 -12.49 8.50
CA VAL A 112 -1.19 -13.63 7.84
C VAL A 112 -1.25 -13.38 6.33
N LEU A 113 -0.44 -14.09 5.55
CA LEU A 113 -0.52 -13.99 4.10
C LEU A 113 -1.77 -14.72 3.59
N PRO A 114 -2.57 -14.10 2.71
CA PRO A 114 -3.59 -14.80 1.93
C PRO A 114 -3.01 -16.06 1.28
N GLY A 115 -3.72 -17.20 1.38
CA GLY A 115 -3.25 -18.50 0.84
C GLY A 115 -2.95 -18.49 -0.67
N ARG A 116 -3.50 -17.52 -1.40
CA ARG A 116 -3.18 -17.24 -2.81
C ARG A 116 -1.72 -16.85 -3.03
N PHE A 117 -1.07 -16.17 -2.08
CA PHE A 117 0.36 -15.83 -2.19
C PHE A 117 1.25 -17.05 -1.98
N ILE A 118 0.85 -17.95 -1.08
CA ILE A 118 1.60 -19.19 -0.80
C ILE A 118 1.57 -20.13 -2.01
N SER A 119 0.46 -20.13 -2.75
CA SER A 119 0.31 -20.90 -3.99
C SER A 119 0.68 -20.11 -5.26
N ASN A 120 1.26 -18.92 -5.14
CA ASN A 120 1.61 -18.09 -6.28
C ASN A 120 2.99 -18.48 -6.85
N GLU A 121 3.00 -19.18 -7.98
CA GLU A 121 4.25 -19.59 -8.66
C GLU A 121 5.08 -18.41 -9.20
N LYS A 122 4.48 -17.22 -9.32
CA LYS A 122 5.18 -16.00 -9.77
C LYS A 122 5.79 -15.20 -8.62
N LEU A 123 5.44 -15.48 -7.36
CA LEU A 123 6.00 -14.78 -6.21
C LEU A 123 7.46 -15.22 -6.03
N VAL A 124 8.39 -14.31 -6.29
CA VAL A 124 9.84 -14.57 -6.23
C VAL A 124 10.50 -13.92 -5.03
N VAL A 125 9.91 -12.86 -4.46
CA VAL A 125 10.45 -12.15 -3.31
C VAL A 125 9.35 -11.89 -2.28
N LEU A 126 9.60 -12.32 -1.05
CA LEU A 126 8.79 -12.02 0.12
C LEU A 126 9.70 -11.50 1.23
N LYS A 127 9.53 -10.22 1.60
CA LYS A 127 10.23 -9.58 2.72
C LYS A 127 9.21 -9.16 3.75
N LEU A 128 9.32 -9.73 4.95
CA LEU A 128 8.52 -9.40 6.12
C LEU A 128 9.51 -8.99 7.22
N SER A 129 9.41 -7.76 7.71
CA SER A 129 10.29 -7.20 8.75
C SER A 129 9.54 -6.38 9.77
#